data_AF-A0A848YR43-F1
#
_entry.id   AF-A0A848YR43-F1
#
_cell.length_a   1.000
_cell.length_b   1.000
_cell.length_c   1.000
_cell.angle_alpha   90.00
_cell.angle_beta   90.00
_cell.angle_gamma   90.00
#
_symmetry.space_group_name_H-M   'P 1'
#
loop_
_entity.id
_entity.type
_entity.pdbx_description
1 polymer ?
#
loop_
_entity_poly.entity_id
_entity_poly.type
_entity_poly.pdbx_seq_one_letter_code
_entity_poly.pdbx_strand_id
1 'polypeptide(L)'
;MNDRAAFEKVAVSDKQLYGPRKLLLAGFGPEAQQKFMQLLKMLGFSDLPLVWLSADQSETALSELVSTADGSGLGNTSELPRSLIVCGITENELHRLIDGCRQAGMKQALWAVLTPASEGWRLKDLLAELAAEREAIATRKDRGV
;
A
#
# COMPACT_ATOMS: atom_id res chain seq x y z
N MET A 1 -1.79 -29.42 -14.83
CA MET A 1 -1.75 -28.29 -13.89
C MET A 1 -1.32 -27.06 -14.65
N ASN A 2 -2.14 -26.00 -14.70
CA ASN A 2 -1.81 -24.77 -15.40
C ASN A 2 -2.26 -23.59 -14.52
N ASP A 3 -1.48 -23.27 -13.49
CA ASP A 3 -1.78 -22.15 -12.60
C ASP A 3 -1.12 -20.89 -13.16
N ARG A 4 -1.84 -20.26 -14.08
CA ARG A 4 -1.50 -18.96 -14.64
C ARG A 4 -2.11 -17.95 -13.69
N ALA A 5 -1.35 -17.48 -12.70
CA ALA A 5 -1.75 -16.37 -11.84
C ALA A 5 -2.15 -15.20 -12.76
N ALA A 6 -3.45 -15.05 -12.97
CA ALA A 6 -4.01 -14.02 -13.81
C ALA A 6 -3.83 -12.72 -13.04
N PHE A 7 -2.97 -11.83 -13.55
CA PHE A 7 -2.99 -10.43 -13.19
C PHE A 7 -4.38 -9.89 -13.53
N GLU A 8 -5.32 -9.95 -12.59
CA GLU A 8 -6.64 -9.34 -12.72
C GLU A 8 -6.42 -7.83 -12.71
N LYS A 9 -6.62 -7.22 -13.87
CA LYS A 9 -6.63 -5.77 -13.99
C LYS A 9 -7.80 -5.27 -13.16
N VAL A 10 -7.50 -4.56 -12.08
CA VAL A 10 -8.50 -3.92 -11.22
C VAL A 10 -9.46 -3.13 -12.10
N ALA A 11 -10.73 -3.52 -12.10
CA ALA A 11 -11.78 -2.85 -12.85
C ALA A 11 -12.39 -1.73 -11.98
N VAL A 12 -13.05 -0.76 -12.58
CA VAL A 12 -13.85 0.21 -11.80
C VAL A 12 -15.14 -0.51 -11.39
N SER A 13 -15.12 -1.17 -10.24
CA SER A 13 -16.27 -1.89 -9.69
C SER A 13 -16.32 -1.82 -8.16
N ASP A 14 -17.45 -2.25 -7.58
CA ASP A 14 -17.60 -2.37 -6.13
C ASP A 14 -17.18 -3.75 -5.61
N LYS A 15 -16.44 -4.54 -6.41
CA LYS A 15 -15.84 -5.80 -5.97
C LYS A 15 -14.92 -5.52 -4.80
N GLN A 16 -15.15 -6.24 -3.70
CA GLN A 16 -14.30 -6.17 -2.52
C GLN A 16 -12.97 -6.90 -2.79
N LEU A 17 -11.86 -6.23 -2.48
CA LEU A 17 -10.52 -6.80 -2.55
C LEU A 17 -10.27 -7.73 -1.36
N TYR A 18 -9.21 -8.53 -1.44
CA TYR A 18 -8.90 -9.53 -0.42
C TYR A 18 -8.45 -8.90 0.91
N GLY A 19 -8.77 -9.58 2.01
CA GLY A 19 -8.39 -9.20 3.38
C GLY A 19 -9.40 -8.30 4.10
N PRO A 20 -9.13 -7.95 5.37
CA PRO A 20 -9.95 -7.02 6.12
C PRO A 20 -9.69 -5.58 5.65
N ARG A 21 -10.73 -4.74 5.75
CA ARG A 21 -10.70 -3.34 5.33
C ARG A 21 -9.71 -2.53 6.17
N LYS A 22 -8.53 -2.22 5.62
CA LYS A 22 -7.41 -1.55 6.33
C LYS A 22 -6.34 -1.05 5.36
N LEU A 23 -5.56 -0.05 5.77
CA LEU A 23 -4.32 0.35 5.09
C LEU A 23 -3.10 0.08 5.96
N LEU A 24 -2.05 -0.46 5.34
CA LEU A 24 -0.71 -0.49 5.91
C LEU A 24 0.17 0.51 5.16
N LEU A 25 0.89 1.34 5.90
CA LEU A 25 1.59 2.51 5.40
C LEU A 25 3.04 2.47 5.88
N ALA A 26 4.02 2.36 4.98
CA ALA A 26 5.44 2.38 5.35
C ALA A 26 6.15 3.62 4.78
N GLY A 27 7.24 4.04 5.43
CA GLY A 27 8.11 5.12 4.92
C GLY A 27 7.53 6.53 5.01
N PHE A 28 6.59 6.76 5.93
CA PHE A 28 6.02 8.08 6.20
C PHE A 28 6.60 8.66 7.49
N GLY A 29 7.22 9.84 7.39
CA GLY A 29 7.60 10.63 8.57
C GLY A 29 6.38 11.29 9.24
N PRO A 30 6.47 11.71 10.51
CA PRO A 30 5.31 12.13 11.32
C PRO A 30 4.44 13.20 10.66
N GLU A 31 5.06 14.22 10.05
CA GLU A 31 4.32 15.29 9.36
C GLU A 31 3.57 14.76 8.12
N ALA A 32 4.18 13.82 7.38
CA ALA A 32 3.55 13.19 6.24
C ALA A 32 2.39 12.29 6.66
N GLN A 33 2.48 11.63 7.83
CA GLN A 33 1.38 10.84 8.38
C GLN A 33 0.16 11.71 8.68
N GLN A 34 0.35 12.87 9.32
CA GLN A 34 -0.73 13.82 9.60
C GLN A 34 -1.40 14.32 8.31
N LYS A 35 -0.61 14.73 7.33
CA LYS A 35 -1.11 15.16 6.01
C LYS A 35 -1.88 14.04 5.31
N PHE A 36 -1.43 12.80 5.41
CA PHE A 36 -2.10 11.66 4.81
C PHE A 36 -3.43 11.34 5.49
N MET A 37 -3.51 11.39 6.82
CA MET A 37 -4.78 11.24 7.53
C MET A 37 -5.79 12.34 7.17
N GLN A 38 -5.33 13.58 7.00
CA GLN A 38 -6.17 14.67 6.50
C GLN A 38 -6.67 14.41 5.07
N LEU A 39 -5.81 13.89 4.19
CA LEU A 39 -6.20 13.47 2.84
C LEU A 39 -7.27 12.39 2.89
N LEU A 40 -7.09 11.33 3.68
CA LEU A 40 -8.08 10.26 3.84
C LEU A 40 -9.43 10.81 4.32
N LYS A 41 -9.42 11.72 5.28
CA LYS A 41 -10.63 12.40 5.75
C LYS A 41 -11.36 13.15 4.62
N MET A 42 -10.63 13.90 3.80
CA MET A 42 -11.20 14.62 2.65
C MET A 42 -11.77 13.67 1.58
N LEU A 43 -11.17 12.49 1.42
CA LEU A 43 -11.61 11.46 0.48
C LEU A 43 -12.76 10.59 1.02
N GLY A 44 -13.20 10.78 2.27
CA GLY A 44 -14.27 10.01 2.91
C GLY A 44 -13.83 8.67 3.52
N PHE A 45 -12.53 8.51 3.81
CA PHE A 45 -11.94 7.30 4.41
C PHE A 45 -11.60 7.47 5.90
N SER A 46 -12.37 8.29 6.62
CA SER A 46 -12.10 8.57 8.05
C SER A 46 -12.20 7.33 8.95
N ASP A 47 -13.02 6.36 8.54
CA ASP A 47 -13.27 5.12 9.29
C ASP A 47 -12.33 3.97 8.88
N LEU A 48 -11.36 4.23 8.00
CA LEU A 48 -10.44 3.22 7.50
C LEU A 48 -9.28 3.03 8.49
N PRO A 49 -9.12 1.85 9.11
CA PRO A 49 -8.02 1.62 10.03
C PRO A 49 -6.67 1.76 9.33
N LEU A 50 -5.70 2.39 10.01
CA LEU A 50 -4.37 2.67 9.52
C LEU A 50 -3.33 2.03 10.43
N VAL A 51 -2.34 1.38 9.83
CA VAL A 51 -1.17 0.85 10.53
C VAL A 51 0.06 1.45 9.88
N TRP A 52 0.90 2.12 10.67
CA TRP A 52 2.14 2.71 10.24
C TRP A 52 3.28 1.72 10.50
N LEU A 53 3.86 1.21 9.41
CA LEU A 53 4.88 0.18 9.45
C LEU A 53 6.27 0.78 9.64
N SER A 54 7.04 0.14 10.50
CA SER A 54 8.42 0.47 10.81
C SER A 54 9.38 -0.66 10.45
N ALA A 55 10.68 -0.35 10.37
CA ALA A 55 11.69 -1.30 9.91
C ALA A 55 11.83 -2.54 10.81
N ASP A 56 11.44 -2.47 12.09
CA ASP A 56 11.42 -3.63 13.01
C ASP A 56 10.42 -4.71 12.61
N GLN A 57 9.44 -4.36 11.77
CA GLN A 57 8.41 -5.28 11.27
C GLN A 57 8.81 -5.91 9.92
N SER A 58 10.05 -5.74 9.48
CA SER A 58 10.51 -6.19 8.15
C SER A 58 10.36 -7.70 7.94
N GLU A 59 10.57 -8.49 8.99
CA GLU A 59 10.45 -9.96 8.97
C GLU A 59 9.03 -10.47 9.24
N THR A 60 8.11 -9.58 9.60
CA THR A 60 6.73 -9.94 9.95
C THR A 60 5.91 -10.21 8.69
N ALA A 61 5.07 -11.25 8.75
CA ALA A 61 4.15 -11.59 7.66
C ALA A 61 3.06 -10.52 7.50
N LEU A 62 2.63 -10.26 6.27
CA LEU A 62 1.58 -9.27 6.00
C LEU A 62 0.27 -9.60 6.75
N SER A 63 -0.10 -10.88 6.84
CA SER A 63 -1.29 -11.34 7.59
C SER A 63 -1.27 -10.92 9.07
N GLU A 64 -0.11 -10.92 9.71
CA GLU A 64 0.08 -10.47 11.08
C GLU A 64 -0.01 -8.94 11.18
N LEU A 65 0.61 -8.21 10.24
CA LEU A 65 0.55 -6.74 10.20
C LEU A 65 -0.89 -6.25 9.98
N VAL A 66 -1.64 -6.95 9.16
CA VAL A 66 -3.07 -6.70 8.93
C VAL A 66 -3.90 -6.89 10.20
N SER A 67 -3.48 -7.76 11.10
CA SER A 67 -4.15 -7.99 12.39
C SER A 67 -3.79 -6.96 13.46
N THR A 68 -2.84 -6.05 13.18
CA THR A 68 -2.39 -5.00 14.11
C THR A 68 -3.49 -3.97 14.36
N ALA A 69 -3.54 -3.42 15.58
CA ALA A 69 -4.51 -2.39 15.95
C ALA A 69 -4.39 -1.10 15.12
N ASP A 70 -5.50 -0.39 14.97
CA ASP A 70 -5.56 0.93 14.33
C ASP A 70 -4.66 1.95 15.06
N GLY A 71 -4.04 2.84 14.29
CA GLY A 71 -3.13 3.87 14.79
C GLY A 71 -1.76 3.35 15.23
N SER A 72 -1.49 2.04 15.14
CA SER A 72 -0.18 1.49 15.51
C SER A 72 0.93 2.11 14.67
N GLY A 73 2.06 2.42 15.33
CA GLY A 73 3.23 3.08 14.72
C GLY A 73 3.05 4.57 14.39
N LEU A 74 1.90 5.18 14.72
CA LEU A 74 1.68 6.61 14.51
C LEU A 74 2.73 7.44 15.26
N GLY A 75 3.34 8.41 14.59
CA GLY A 75 4.40 9.25 15.12
C GLY A 75 5.80 8.66 14.98
N ASN A 76 5.94 7.38 14.61
CA ASN A 76 7.25 6.77 14.35
C ASN A 76 7.76 7.14 12.96
N THR A 77 9.07 7.31 12.83
CA THR A 77 9.73 7.45 11.53
C THR A 77 10.25 6.08 11.09
N SER A 78 10.19 5.82 9.80
CA SER A 78 10.65 4.57 9.19
C SER A 78 11.49 4.88 7.96
N GLU A 79 12.63 4.21 7.83
CA GLU A 79 13.51 4.28 6.65
C GLU A 79 13.04 3.36 5.52
N LEU A 80 11.91 2.67 5.69
CA LEU A 80 11.32 1.84 4.65
C LEU A 80 10.93 2.68 3.42
N PRO A 81 10.96 2.09 2.21
CA PRO A 81 10.41 2.72 1.03
C PRO A 81 8.95 3.14 1.25
N ARG A 82 8.63 4.36 0.83
CA ARG A 82 7.26 4.88 0.96
C ARG A 82 6.30 3.99 0.20
N SER A 83 5.38 3.35 0.91
CA SER A 83 4.49 2.35 0.34
C SER A 83 3.12 2.36 0.99
N LEU A 84 2.11 2.03 0.19
CA LEU A 84 0.73 1.84 0.61
C LEU A 84 0.30 0.43 0.23
N ILE A 85 -0.06 -0.36 1.23
CA ILE A 85 -0.57 -1.71 1.07
C ILE A 85 -2.04 -1.66 1.45
N VAL A 86 -2.88 -2.02 0.51
CA VAL A 86 -4.32 -1.84 0.59
C VAL A 86 -4.99 -3.19 0.81
N CYS A 87 -5.84 -3.28 1.83
CA CYS A 87 -6.50 -4.51 2.24
C CYS A 87 -8.02 -4.30 2.30
N GLY A 88 -8.80 -5.22 1.73
CA GLY A 88 -10.23 -5.33 1.98
C GLY A 88 -11.14 -4.16 1.57
N ILE A 89 -10.63 -3.15 0.87
CA ILE A 89 -11.45 -2.07 0.30
C ILE A 89 -12.02 -2.50 -1.07
N THR A 90 -12.94 -1.73 -1.65
CA THR A 90 -13.42 -1.99 -3.01
C THR A 90 -12.47 -1.45 -4.08
N GLU A 91 -12.58 -1.96 -5.31
CA GLU A 91 -11.78 -1.43 -6.43
C GLU A 91 -12.04 0.07 -6.66
N ASN A 92 -13.31 0.51 -6.55
CA ASN A 92 -13.68 1.92 -6.59
C ASN A 92 -12.95 2.76 -5.54
N GLU A 93 -12.83 2.25 -4.32
CA GLU A 93 -12.13 2.93 -3.24
C GLU A 93 -10.62 2.98 -3.49
N LEU A 94 -10.04 1.90 -4.02
CA LEU A 94 -8.65 1.87 -4.45
C LEU A 94 -8.36 2.95 -5.51
N HIS A 95 -9.21 3.06 -6.53
CA HIS A 95 -9.08 4.11 -7.54
C HIS A 95 -9.15 5.52 -6.94
N ARG A 96 -10.11 5.78 -6.03
CA ARG A 96 -10.23 7.06 -5.34
C ARG A 96 -8.99 7.38 -4.50
N LEU A 97 -8.43 6.39 -3.79
CA LEU A 97 -7.21 6.56 -3.02
C LEU A 97 -6.01 6.91 -3.92
N ILE A 98 -5.83 6.17 -5.01
CA ILE A 98 -4.75 6.43 -5.98
C ILE A 98 -4.89 7.84 -6.56
N ASP A 99 -6.09 8.23 -6.99
CA ASP A 99 -6.34 9.54 -7.56
C ASP A 99 -6.16 10.67 -6.55
N GLY A 100 -6.63 10.50 -5.31
CA GLY A 100 -6.45 11.47 -4.24
C GLY A 100 -4.98 11.66 -3.87
N CYS A 101 -4.21 10.57 -3.75
CA CYS A 101 -2.78 10.63 -3.50
C CYS A 101 -2.01 11.32 -4.63
N ARG A 102 -2.39 11.03 -5.89
CA ARG A 102 -1.80 11.66 -7.07
C ARG A 102 -2.07 13.16 -7.10
N GLN A 103 -3.29 13.58 -6.81
CA GLN A 103 -3.69 15.00 -6.73
C GLN A 103 -2.98 15.73 -5.59
N ALA A 104 -2.75 15.06 -4.46
CA ALA A 104 -1.97 15.58 -3.34
C ALA A 104 -0.45 15.64 -3.61
N GLY A 105 0.01 15.29 -4.81
CA GLY A 105 1.42 15.35 -5.19
C GLY A 105 2.28 14.19 -4.71
N MET A 106 1.68 13.09 -4.24
CA MET A 106 2.39 11.89 -3.78
C MET A 106 2.90 11.05 -4.96
N LYS A 107 3.95 11.52 -5.65
CA LYS A 107 4.41 10.95 -6.93
C LYS A 107 5.34 9.73 -6.81
N GLN A 108 5.68 9.29 -5.60
CA GLN A 108 6.71 8.27 -5.38
C GLN A 108 6.35 7.13 -4.42
N ALA A 109 5.09 7.00 -4.02
CA ALA A 109 4.70 5.85 -3.23
C ALA A 109 4.63 4.58 -4.08
N LEU A 110 5.10 3.46 -3.51
CA LEU A 110 4.82 2.11 -3.99
C LEU A 110 3.40 1.72 -3.58
N TRP A 111 2.71 0.96 -4.42
CA TRP A 111 1.34 0.53 -4.16
C TRP A 111 1.23 -0.97 -4.29
N ALA A 112 0.56 -1.60 -3.34
CA ALA A 112 0.19 -3.01 -3.41
C ALA A 112 -1.23 -3.22 -2.91
N VAL A 113 -1.86 -4.26 -3.43
CA VAL A 113 -3.11 -4.80 -2.92
C VAL A 113 -2.78 -6.13 -2.25
N LEU A 114 -3.31 -6.36 -1.04
CA LEU A 114 -3.19 -7.65 -0.39
C LEU A 114 -3.94 -8.71 -1.20
N THR A 115 -3.30 -9.84 -1.43
CA THR A 115 -3.88 -10.98 -2.13
C THR A 115 -3.60 -12.26 -1.34
N PRO A 116 -4.32 -13.36 -1.60
CA PRO A 116 -4.00 -14.65 -1.00
C PRO A 116 -2.56 -15.10 -1.29
N ALA A 117 -2.00 -14.70 -2.44
CA ALA A 117 -0.63 -15.03 -2.79
C ALA A 117 0.39 -14.26 -1.95
N SER A 118 0.08 -13.02 -1.55
CA SER A 118 1.01 -12.13 -0.82
C SER A 118 0.83 -12.15 0.70
N GLU A 119 -0.28 -12.64 1.25
CA GLU A 119 -0.55 -12.55 2.69
C GLU A 119 0.51 -13.20 3.60
N GLY A 120 1.13 -14.28 3.12
CA GLY A 120 2.20 -14.99 3.84
C GLY A 120 3.60 -14.40 3.62
N TRP A 121 3.72 -13.38 2.77
CA TRP A 121 5.01 -12.75 2.48
C TRP A 121 5.42 -11.87 3.64
N ARG A 122 6.73 -11.72 3.83
CA ARG A 122 7.27 -10.75 4.80
C ARG A 122 7.21 -9.36 4.20
N LEU A 123 7.09 -8.36 5.07
CA LEU A 123 7.07 -6.96 4.65
C LEU A 123 8.26 -6.61 3.75
N LYS A 124 9.48 -7.02 4.12
CA LYS A 124 10.67 -6.74 3.32
C LYS A 124 10.60 -7.30 1.91
N ASP A 125 10.02 -8.48 1.74
CA ASP A 125 10.02 -9.21 0.47
C ASP A 125 9.04 -8.52 -0.50
N LEU A 126 7.86 -8.12 0.01
CA LEU A 126 6.92 -7.30 -0.74
C LEU A 126 7.55 -5.96 -1.15
N LEU A 127 8.20 -5.25 -0.22
CA LEU A 127 8.79 -3.94 -0.52
C LEU A 127 9.95 -4.04 -1.51
N ALA A 128 10.75 -5.10 -1.43
CA ALA A 128 11.83 -5.37 -2.38
C ALA A 128 11.27 -5.62 -3.79
N GLU A 129 10.20 -6.42 -3.91
CA GLU A 129 9.56 -6.69 -5.20
C GLU A 129 8.99 -5.41 -5.82
N LEU A 130 8.22 -4.63 -5.04
CA LEU A 130 7.64 -3.37 -5.50
C LEU A 130 8.71 -2.35 -5.92
N ALA A 131 9.82 -2.29 -5.17
CA ALA A 131 10.94 -1.42 -5.51
C ALA A 131 11.62 -1.88 -6.81
N ALA A 132 11.87 -3.18 -6.97
CA ALA A 132 12.46 -3.74 -8.18
C ALA A 132 11.58 -3.49 -9.42
N GLU A 133 10.26 -3.66 -9.31
CA GLU A 133 9.31 -3.33 -10.39
C GLU A 133 9.37 -1.85 -10.78
N ARG A 134 9.41 -0.95 -9.78
CA ARG A 134 9.51 0.49 -10.03
C ARG A 134 10.80 0.86 -10.75
N GLU A 135 11.93 0.32 -10.31
CA GLU A 135 13.25 0.58 -10.92
C GLU A 135 13.30 0.07 -12.38
N ALA A 136 12.70 -1.09 -12.65
CA ALA A 136 12.61 -1.64 -14.01
C ALA A 136 11.77 -0.74 -14.94
N ILE A 137 10.69 -0.16 -14.43
CA ILE A 137 9.85 0.81 -15.18
C ILE A 137 10.59 2.13 -15.39
N ALA A 138 11.31 2.63 -14.38
CA ALA A 138 12.10 3.85 -14.47
C ALA A 138 13.22 3.73 -15.52
N THR A 139 13.95 2.62 -15.49
CA THR A 139 15.06 2.34 -16.42
C THR A 139 14.59 2.25 -17.89
N ARG A 140 13.36 1.80 -18.12
CA ARG A 140 12.76 1.75 -19.47
C ARG A 140 12.38 3.12 -20.02
N LYS A 141 12.08 4.08 -19.14
CA LYS A 141 11.68 5.44 -19.55
C LYS A 141 12.86 6.32 -19.96
N ASP A 142 14.07 5.95 -19.56
CA ASP A 142 15.32 6.67 -19.86
C ASP A 142 15.94 6.31 -21.23
N ARG A 143 15.57 5.15 -21.81
CA ARG A 143 16.05 4.69 -23.14
C ARG A 143 15.16 5.09 -24.32
N GLY A 144 14.33 6.11 -24.14
CA GLY A 144 13.40 6.64 -25.15
C GLY A 144 13.74 8.07 -25.59
N VAL A 145 15.01 8.37 -25.82
CA VAL A 145 15.48 9.57 -26.51
C VAL A 145 16.42 9.18 -27.65
#